data_AF-A0A258B6U2-F1
#
_entry.id   AF-A0A258B6U2-F1
#
_cell.length_a   1.000
_cell.length_b   1.000
_cell.length_c   1.000
_cell.angle_alpha   90.00
_cell.angle_beta   90.00
_cell.angle_gamma   90.00
#
_symmetry.space_group_name_H-M   'P 1'
#
loop_
_entity.id
_entity.type
_entity.pdbx_description
1 polymer ?
#
loop_
_entity_poly.entity_id
_entity_poly.type
_entity_poly.pdbx_seq_one_letter_code
_entity_poly.pdbx_strand_id
1 'polypeptide(L)'
;MLQPIKLLLSLMVMTSIAMLSACQSTGADGKPLSAQEIAEKRQATLKMSKVGLDALIKQKPELQKEIEAAPGYAVFSTTNINVVLLVVARGEGILFEKRRPEPIFMQAMKTGEGIGAGYQDQYQVIIFKNTDAIDQFLLTSIDGQRGG
;
A
#
# COMPACT_ATOMS: atom_id res chain seq x y z
N MET A 1 9.99 7.95 -51.39
CA MET A 1 8.70 7.55 -50.77
C MET A 1 8.85 6.65 -49.53
N LEU A 2 9.87 5.76 -49.41
CA LEU A 2 10.00 4.85 -48.24
C LEU A 2 10.70 5.41 -46.98
N GLN A 3 11.48 6.50 -47.08
CA GLN A 3 12.19 7.09 -45.93
C GLN A 3 11.30 7.72 -44.84
N PRO A 4 10.22 8.48 -45.15
CA PRO A 4 9.39 9.06 -44.10
C PRO A 4 8.62 8.00 -43.31
N ILE A 5 8.25 6.88 -43.94
CA ILE A 5 7.55 5.76 -43.30
C ILE A 5 8.45 5.04 -42.28
N LYS A 6 9.74 4.84 -42.60
CA LYS A 6 10.72 4.27 -41.66
C LYS A 6 11.01 5.19 -40.47
N LEU A 7 11.05 6.50 -40.70
CA LEU A 7 11.24 7.49 -39.64
C LEU A 7 10.01 7.58 -38.72
N LEU A 8 8.80 7.51 -39.30
CA LEU A 8 7.54 7.48 -38.55
C LEU A 8 7.39 6.19 -37.72
N LEU A 9 7.74 5.02 -38.29
CA LEU A 9 7.77 3.75 -37.54
C LEU A 9 8.83 3.76 -36.42
N SER A 10 10.03 4.28 -36.70
CA SER A 10 11.10 4.38 -35.69
C SER A 10 10.74 5.33 -34.55
N LEU A 11 10.01 6.41 -34.84
CA LEU A 11 9.51 7.34 -33.83
C LEU A 11 8.44 6.67 -32.96
N MET A 12 7.53 5.89 -33.57
CA MET A 12 6.45 5.17 -32.86
C MET A 12 6.97 4.02 -31.97
N VAL A 13 8.05 3.34 -32.38
CA VAL A 13 8.73 2.31 -31.58
C VAL A 13 9.46 2.93 -30.38
N MET A 14 10.05 4.11 -30.54
CA MET A 14 10.82 4.77 -29.48
C MET A 14 9.91 5.40 -28.39
N THR A 15 8.71 5.86 -28.75
CA THR A 15 7.69 6.31 -27.78
C THR A 15 7.12 5.15 -26.96
N SER A 16 7.12 3.93 -27.50
CA SER A 16 6.59 2.75 -26.82
C SER A 16 7.53 2.24 -25.71
N ILE A 17 8.85 2.40 -25.87
CA ILE A 17 9.85 1.98 -24.87
C ILE A 17 9.85 2.90 -23.64
N ALA A 18 9.49 4.17 -23.79
CA ALA A 18 9.43 5.13 -22.68
C ALA A 18 8.27 4.87 -21.70
N MET A 19 7.25 4.09 -22.08
CA MET A 19 6.09 3.80 -21.22
C MET A 19 6.26 2.55 -20.35
N LEU A 20 7.30 1.74 -20.52
CA LEU A 20 7.50 0.51 -19.74
C LEU A 20 8.15 0.72 -18.36
N SER A 21 8.60 1.92 -18.02
CA SER A 21 9.27 2.20 -16.73
C SER A 21 8.33 2.55 -15.57
N ALA A 22 7.01 2.43 -15.73
CA ALA A 22 6.01 2.89 -14.75
C ALA A 22 5.75 1.92 -13.56
N CYS A 23 6.49 0.81 -13.45
CA CYS A 23 6.30 -0.21 -12.42
C CYS A 23 7.37 -0.21 -11.30
N GLN A 24 8.07 0.91 -11.07
CA GLN A 24 9.07 0.97 -9.98
C GLN A 24 8.52 1.72 -8.76
N SER A 25 8.73 1.15 -7.57
CA SER A 25 8.48 1.82 -6.30
C SER A 25 9.50 2.94 -6.13
N THR A 26 9.02 4.19 -6.21
CA THR A 26 9.85 5.38 -6.06
C THR A 26 9.84 5.87 -4.61
N GLY A 27 11.00 6.27 -4.11
CA GLY A 27 11.12 6.97 -2.83
C GLY A 27 10.59 8.41 -2.91
N ALA A 28 10.63 9.13 -1.79
CA ALA A 28 10.19 10.53 -1.71
C ALA A 28 10.91 11.45 -2.73
N ASP A 29 12.14 11.09 -3.10
CA ASP A 29 12.98 11.83 -4.05
C ASP A 29 12.76 11.41 -5.51
N GLY A 30 11.74 10.57 -5.79
CA GLY A 30 11.41 10.10 -7.14
C GLY A 30 12.36 9.04 -7.72
N LYS A 31 13.39 8.63 -6.97
CA LYS A 31 14.34 7.58 -7.37
C LYS A 31 13.81 6.20 -6.99
N PRO A 32 14.13 5.13 -7.77
CA PRO A 32 13.89 3.75 -7.34
C PRO A 32 14.59 3.48 -6.02
N LEU A 33 13.91 2.82 -5.09
CA LEU A 33 14.52 2.39 -3.84
C LEU A 33 15.55 1.28 -4.10
N SER A 34 16.68 1.32 -3.39
CA SER A 34 17.63 0.21 -3.36
C SER A 34 17.03 -1.01 -2.63
N ALA A 35 17.60 -2.19 -2.87
CA ALA A 35 17.17 -3.41 -2.17
C ALA A 35 17.27 -3.29 -0.65
N GLN A 36 18.28 -2.55 -0.15
CA GLN A 36 18.46 -2.30 1.28
C GLN A 36 17.34 -1.40 1.82
N GLU A 37 17.03 -0.30 1.15
CA GLU A 37 15.94 0.60 1.56
C GLU A 37 14.58 -0.10 1.53
N ILE A 38 14.34 -1.00 0.56
CA ILE A 38 13.13 -1.84 0.52
C ILE A 38 13.08 -2.76 1.75
N ALA A 39 14.19 -3.41 2.10
CA ALA A 39 14.25 -4.30 3.26
C ALA A 39 14.03 -3.53 4.57
N GLU A 40 14.65 -2.37 4.73
CA GLU A 40 14.48 -1.49 5.89
C GLU A 40 13.04 -1.00 6.01
N LYS A 41 12.43 -0.59 4.89
CA LYS A 41 11.02 -0.18 4.83
C LYS A 41 10.09 -1.31 5.25
N ARG A 42 10.26 -2.52 4.69
CA ARG A 42 9.48 -3.71 5.07
C ARG A 42 9.66 -4.04 6.55
N GLN A 43 10.87 -3.96 7.09
CA GLN A 43 11.12 -4.19 8.51
C GLN A 43 10.43 -3.14 9.40
N ALA A 44 10.45 -1.87 9.00
CA ALA A 44 9.74 -0.80 9.69
C ALA A 44 8.23 -1.03 9.70
N THR A 45 7.64 -1.40 8.56
CA THR A 45 6.21 -1.73 8.44
C THR A 45 5.82 -2.93 9.31
N LEU A 46 6.69 -3.95 9.41
CA LEU A 46 6.47 -5.10 10.29
C LEU A 46 6.51 -4.73 11.79
N LYS A 47 7.38 -3.78 12.18
CA LYS A 47 7.40 -3.27 13.56
C LYS A 47 6.16 -2.43 13.84
N MET A 48 5.79 -1.56 12.90
CA MET A 48 4.59 -0.72 12.96
C MET A 48 3.34 -1.58 13.16
N SER A 49 3.18 -2.68 12.40
CA SER A 49 2.01 -3.53 12.50
C SER A 49 1.87 -4.22 13.85
N LYS A 50 2.98 -4.65 14.46
CA LYS A 50 3.00 -5.20 15.82
C LYS A 50 2.53 -4.17 16.82
N VAL A 51 3.05 -2.94 16.76
CA VAL A 51 2.62 -1.85 17.64
C VAL A 51 1.12 -1.58 17.50
N GLY A 52 0.61 -1.48 16.28
CA GLY A 52 -0.81 -1.22 16.03
C GLY A 52 -1.72 -2.36 16.51
N LEU A 53 -1.32 -3.62 16.26
CA LEU A 53 -2.06 -4.79 16.70
C LEU A 53 -2.05 -4.94 18.23
N ASP A 54 -0.90 -4.76 18.87
CA ASP A 54 -0.74 -4.81 20.32
C ASP A 54 -1.57 -3.71 20.99
N ALA A 55 -1.59 -2.50 20.42
CA ALA A 55 -2.42 -1.41 20.90
C ALA A 55 -3.93 -1.75 20.84
N LEU A 56 -4.38 -2.39 19.75
CA LEU A 56 -5.76 -2.85 19.63
C LEU A 56 -6.08 -3.93 20.65
N ILE A 57 -5.26 -4.98 20.76
CA ILE A 57 -5.49 -6.11 21.69
C ILE A 57 -5.47 -5.62 23.13
N LYS A 58 -4.59 -4.68 23.48
CA LYS A 58 -4.57 -4.06 24.82
C LYS A 58 -5.89 -3.34 25.14
N GLN A 59 -6.51 -2.69 24.17
CA GLN A 59 -7.80 -1.99 24.35
C GLN A 59 -9.00 -2.93 24.31
N LYS A 60 -8.93 -3.99 23.49
CA LYS A 60 -10.01 -4.95 23.25
C LYS A 60 -9.47 -6.39 23.19
N PRO A 61 -9.15 -7.00 24.35
CA PRO A 61 -8.55 -8.34 24.40
C PRO A 61 -9.42 -9.42 23.73
N GLU A 62 -10.74 -9.24 23.71
CA GLU A 62 -11.69 -10.16 23.09
C GLU A 62 -11.47 -10.35 21.58
N LEU A 63 -10.88 -9.35 20.90
CA LEU A 63 -10.61 -9.41 19.47
C LEU A 63 -9.45 -10.35 19.12
N GLN A 64 -8.59 -10.71 20.08
CA GLN A 64 -7.47 -11.63 19.83
C GLN A 64 -7.95 -12.94 19.19
N LYS A 65 -9.02 -13.53 19.73
CA LYS A 65 -9.60 -14.78 19.18
C LYS A 65 -10.16 -14.60 17.78
N GLU A 66 -10.77 -13.44 17.51
CA GLU A 66 -11.33 -13.14 16.19
C GLU A 66 -10.22 -13.03 15.14
N ILE A 67 -9.10 -12.38 15.50
CA ILE A 67 -7.93 -12.21 14.63
C ILE A 67 -7.24 -13.56 14.36
N GLU A 68 -7.06 -14.38 15.39
CA GLU A 68 -6.47 -15.72 15.27
C GLU A 68 -7.34 -16.66 14.40
N ALA A 69 -8.67 -16.56 14.54
CA ALA A 69 -9.61 -17.36 13.76
C ALA A 69 -9.73 -16.90 12.30
N ALA A 70 -9.54 -15.61 12.02
CA ALA A 70 -9.69 -15.03 10.70
C ALA A 70 -8.78 -15.71 9.63
N PRO A 71 -9.20 -15.73 8.35
CA PRO A 71 -8.34 -16.13 7.24
C PRO A 71 -7.14 -15.18 7.04
N GLY A 72 -7.27 -13.94 7.49
CA GLY A 72 -6.23 -12.93 7.44
C GLY A 72 -6.66 -11.61 8.09
N TYR A 73 -5.70 -10.73 8.29
CA TYR A 73 -5.92 -9.37 8.79
C TYR A 73 -4.88 -8.42 8.20
N ALA A 74 -5.23 -7.13 8.09
CA ALA A 74 -4.30 -6.08 7.69
C ALA A 74 -4.14 -5.05 8.80
N VAL A 75 -2.94 -4.49 8.91
CA VAL A 75 -2.63 -3.39 9.82
C VAL A 75 -2.02 -2.25 9.02
N PHE A 76 -2.59 -1.06 9.16
CA PHE A 76 -2.14 0.17 8.52
C PHE A 76 -1.82 1.22 9.57
N SER A 77 -0.75 2.00 9.35
CA SER A 77 -0.63 3.33 9.96
C SER A 77 -1.34 4.32 9.05
N THR A 78 -2.23 5.15 9.57
CA THR A 78 -2.76 6.30 8.82
C THR A 78 -2.24 7.57 9.45
N THR A 79 -1.49 8.33 8.66
CA THR A 79 -1.15 9.71 9.00
C THR A 79 -2.13 10.60 8.25
N ASN A 80 -3.12 11.15 8.96
CA ASN A 80 -4.07 12.09 8.39
C ASN A 80 -3.51 13.51 8.50
N ILE A 81 -3.26 14.14 7.35
CA ILE A 81 -2.96 15.56 7.27
C ILE A 81 -4.23 16.26 6.75
N ASN A 82 -4.84 17.08 7.61
CA ASN A 82 -6.02 17.85 7.27
C ASN A 82 -5.62 19.31 7.05
N VAL A 83 -5.90 19.85 5.86
CA VAL A 83 -5.70 21.28 5.54
C VAL A 83 -6.96 21.85 4.93
N VAL A 84 -7.69 22.61 5.74
CA VAL A 84 -8.93 23.31 5.36
C VAL A 84 -9.95 22.34 4.78
N LEU A 85 -10.01 22.13 3.46
CA LEU A 85 -10.96 21.25 2.77
C LEU A 85 -10.35 19.97 2.20
N LEU A 86 -9.02 19.81 2.27
CA LEU A 86 -8.31 18.69 1.66
C LEU A 86 -7.75 17.76 2.74
N VAL A 87 -8.04 16.46 2.60
CA VAL A 87 -7.50 15.40 3.44
C VAL A 87 -6.59 14.53 2.58
N VAL A 88 -5.33 14.42 2.99
CA VAL A 88 -4.39 13.47 2.43
C VAL A 88 -3.98 12.52 3.56
N ALA A 89 -4.36 11.25 3.42
CA ALA A 89 -3.88 10.19 4.29
C ALA A 89 -2.86 9.35 3.53
N ARG A 90 -1.65 9.27 4.08
CA ARG A 90 -0.59 8.38 3.61
C ARG A 90 -0.23 7.43 4.74
N GLY A 91 0.18 6.22 4.39
CA GLY A 91 0.43 5.19 5.36
C GLY A 91 1.13 3.99 4.79
N GLU A 92 1.83 3.26 5.64
CA GLU A 92 2.31 1.93 5.33
C GLU A 92 1.34 0.89 5.88
N GLY A 93 1.31 -0.27 5.24
CA GLY A 93 0.38 -1.34 5.55
C GLY A 93 1.00 -2.71 5.34
N ILE A 94 0.44 -3.69 6.04
CA ILE A 94 0.82 -5.08 5.87
C ILE A 94 -0.40 -5.97 6.05
N LEU A 95 -0.58 -6.91 5.12
CA LEU A 95 -1.59 -7.95 5.19
C LEU A 95 -0.92 -9.28 5.54
N PHE A 96 -1.46 -9.94 6.56
CA PHE A 96 -1.18 -11.34 6.87
C PHE A 96 -2.37 -12.19 6.43
N GLU A 97 -2.13 -13.23 5.63
CA GLU A 97 -3.16 -14.21 5.27
C GLU A 97 -2.60 -15.64 5.40
N LYS A 98 -3.46 -16.59 5.76
CA LYS A 98 -3.03 -17.99 6.00
C LYS A 98 -2.61 -18.75 4.74
N ARG A 99 -3.05 -18.29 3.56
CA ARG A 99 -2.72 -18.94 2.27
C ARG A 99 -1.30 -18.62 1.80
N ARG A 100 -0.62 -17.63 2.39
CA ARG A 100 0.72 -17.20 2.00
C ARG A 100 1.68 -17.25 3.18
N PRO A 101 2.92 -17.71 2.99
CA PRO A 101 3.92 -17.68 4.06
C PRO A 101 4.44 -16.26 4.32
N GLU A 102 4.56 -15.45 3.26
CA GLU A 102 5.07 -14.09 3.33
C GLU A 102 3.90 -13.08 3.39
N PRO A 103 4.00 -12.07 4.25
CA PRO A 103 3.00 -11.01 4.30
C PRO A 103 3.09 -10.10 3.07
N ILE A 104 1.98 -9.45 2.72
CA ILE A 104 1.91 -8.50 1.62
C ILE A 104 2.11 -7.10 2.18
N PHE A 105 3.18 -6.43 1.76
CA PHE A 105 3.45 -5.04 2.14
C PHE A 105 2.72 -4.09 1.20
N MET A 106 2.09 -3.06 1.76
CA MET A 106 1.15 -2.18 1.08
C MET A 106 1.40 -0.73 1.51
N GLN A 107 0.98 0.21 0.67
CA GLN A 107 0.88 1.63 0.97
C GLN A 107 -0.60 2.02 0.98
N ALA A 108 -1.03 2.64 2.07
CA ALA A 108 -2.30 3.33 2.11
C ALA A 108 -2.13 4.72 1.51
N MET A 109 -2.84 4.99 0.41
CA MET A 109 -3.02 6.34 -0.11
C MET A 109 -4.52 6.62 -0.21
N LYS A 110 -5.00 7.57 0.60
CA LYS A 110 -6.37 8.07 0.52
C LYS A 110 -6.34 9.58 0.36
N THR A 111 -7.00 10.07 -0.67
CA THR A 111 -7.27 11.49 -0.89
C THR A 111 -8.77 11.71 -0.74
N GLY A 112 -9.18 12.73 0.00
CA GLY A 112 -10.59 13.07 0.18
C GLY A 112 -10.78 14.54 0.51
N GLU A 113 -12.04 14.95 0.55
CA GLU A 113 -12.45 16.28 0.98
C GLU A 113 -12.90 16.22 2.44
N GLY A 114 -12.57 17.23 3.25
CA GLY A 114 -12.93 17.27 4.66
C GLY A 114 -12.48 18.54 5.36
N ILE A 115 -13.31 19.06 6.29
CA ILE A 115 -13.02 20.29 7.03
C ILE A 115 -12.15 19.99 8.25
N GLY A 116 -10.94 20.55 8.32
CA GLY A 116 -10.10 20.43 9.52
C GLY A 116 -8.68 20.98 9.37
N ALA A 117 -8.00 21.12 10.50
CA ALA A 117 -6.57 21.39 10.59
C ALA A 117 -5.96 20.49 11.66
N GLY A 118 -4.94 19.71 11.29
CA GLY A 118 -4.28 18.83 12.26
C GLY A 118 -3.48 17.70 11.63
N TYR A 119 -2.72 17.04 12.51
CA TYR A 119 -1.92 15.85 12.23
C TYR A 119 -2.34 14.77 13.22
N GLN A 120 -2.72 13.59 12.73
CA GLN A 120 -3.05 12.47 13.59
C GLN A 120 -2.44 11.18 13.03
N ASP A 121 -1.63 10.53 13.86
CA ASP A 121 -1.20 9.15 13.64
C ASP A 121 -2.23 8.20 14.27
N GLN A 122 -2.74 7.28 13.47
CA GLN A 122 -3.65 6.23 13.93
C GLN A 122 -3.20 4.88 13.38
N TYR A 123 -3.57 3.82 14.08
CA TYR A 123 -3.49 2.46 13.55
C TYR A 123 -4.88 1.98 13.17
N GLN A 124 -4.99 1.41 11.98
CA GLN A 124 -6.20 0.76 11.51
C GLN A 124 -5.94 -0.73 11.33
N VAL A 125 -6.76 -1.56 11.99
CA VAL A 125 -6.72 -3.02 11.84
C VAL A 125 -7.99 -3.48 11.14
N ILE A 126 -7.83 -4.24 10.07
CA ILE A 126 -8.93 -4.81 9.28
C ILE A 126 -8.88 -6.33 9.47
N ILE A 127 -9.95 -6.92 10.00
CA ILE A 127 -10.08 -8.37 10.17
C ILE A 127 -10.98 -8.91 9.06
N PHE A 128 -10.46 -9.78 8.22
CA PHE A 128 -11.22 -10.33 7.10
C PHE A 128 -12.04 -11.53 7.56
N LYS A 129 -13.31 -11.61 7.17
CA LYS A 129 -14.21 -12.71 7.57
C LYS A 129 -14.09 -13.94 6.66
N ASN A 130 -13.62 -13.77 5.43
CA ASN A 130 -13.42 -14.84 4.45
C ASN A 130 -12.28 -14.47 3.48
N THR A 131 -11.84 -15.42 2.66
CA THR A 131 -10.79 -15.22 1.67
C THR A 131 -11.23 -14.31 0.52
N ASP A 132 -12.51 -14.36 0.14
CA ASP A 132 -13.04 -13.52 -0.94
C ASP A 132 -12.92 -12.03 -0.59
N ALA A 133 -13.12 -11.66 0.68
CA ALA A 133 -12.93 -10.30 1.15
C ALA A 133 -11.46 -9.85 1.06
N ILE A 134 -10.51 -10.75 1.29
CA ILE A 134 -9.07 -10.49 1.09
C ILE A 134 -8.81 -10.26 -0.40
N ASP A 135 -9.35 -11.13 -1.26
CA ASP A 135 -9.15 -11.06 -2.70
C ASP A 135 -9.74 -9.76 -3.28
N GLN A 136 -10.95 -9.38 -2.86
CA GLN A 136 -11.57 -8.10 -3.23
C GLN A 136 -10.79 -6.89 -2.71
N PHE A 137 -10.27 -6.96 -1.47
CA PHE A 137 -9.45 -5.90 -0.90
C PHE A 137 -8.17 -5.69 -1.70
N LEU A 138 -7.48 -6.77 -2.08
CA LEU A 138 -6.30 -6.69 -2.93
C LEU A 138 -6.65 -6.11 -4.30
N LEU A 139 -7.70 -6.62 -4.96
CA LEU A 139 -8.11 -6.14 -6.29
C LEU A 139 -8.41 -4.64 -6.35
N THR A 140 -9.02 -4.09 -5.30
CA THR A 140 -9.44 -2.68 -5.25
C THR A 140 -8.37 -1.75 -4.68
N SER A 141 -7.33 -2.30 -4.05
CA SER A 141 -6.18 -1.52 -3.57
C SER A 141 -5.21 -1.18 -4.70
N ILE A 142 -4.63 0.02 -4.66
CA ILE A 142 -3.64 0.49 -5.64
C ILE A 142 -2.44 -0.47 -5.73
N ASP A 143 -2.09 -1.15 -4.63
CA ASP A 143 -0.95 -2.08 -4.58
C ASP A 143 -1.30 -3.52 -4.97
N GLY A 144 -2.54 -3.97 -4.79
CA GLY A 144 -2.94 -5.29 -5.31
C GLY A 144 -3.08 -5.31 -6.83
N GLN A 145 -3.19 -4.14 -7.48
CA GLN A 145 -2.98 -3.98 -8.94
C GLN A 145 -1.50 -3.98 -9.36
N ARG A 146 -0.57 -3.76 -8.41
CA ARG A 146 0.88 -3.66 -8.68
C ARG A 146 1.66 -4.92 -8.35
N GLY A 147 1.09 -5.86 -7.59
CA GLY A 147 1.77 -7.08 -7.13
C GLY A 147 2.85 -6.74 -6.10
N GLY A 148 2.69 -7.22 -4.87
CA GLY A 148 3.55 -6.87 -3.72
C GLY A 148 5.05 -7.16 -3.87
#